data_AF-A0A176VTE3-F1
#
_entry.id   AF-A0A176VTE3-F1
#
_cell.length_a   1.000
_cell.length_b   1.000
_cell.length_c   1.000
_cell.angle_alpha   90.00
_cell.angle_beta   90.00
_cell.angle_gamma   90.00
#
_symmetry.space_group_name_H-M   'P 1'
#
loop_
_entity.id
_entity.type
_entity.pdbx_description
1 polymer ?
#
loop_
_entity_poly.entity_id
_entity_poly.type
_entity_poly.pdbx_seq_one_letter_code
_entity_poly.pdbx_strand_id
1 'polypeptide(L)'
;MFWLRMHMKRSSRPPHQTPEKRLFKLAAFVLEGRKEAAAEEAGGIAQSEERGARGGATQPAAQAERKRRSERERERKAGRGREGCGISYRQIHRTLHTYSRRTVQVWSTKSVLRGARSRAEETGAREGLVAGLSRWPWFLAPQPSGGSVRASAVLALAGGGSLDILEVSIARWQRGEWPDWDAESYPEAKDLLLIPMFAVFFFTARYLLDTLVFESLGRRFIYGKAEFSLKGFNDAEKDALRKTHVKFKESMWKMCYYLSAEIFALVASYNEPYFYDTEKFWLGPGSQHWPDQKAKLKLKLLYGYAGGFYAYSIIALVFWETRRKDFGVSMSHHIATVILIVFSYLARFARPGSIVLAVHDASDIFLEVGKLTKYSGSEIIPSISFVVFAISWIVLRLIIFPFWIIRSTSIEVLGLLDKNYKNGPLLYYCFNTLLISLLVLHIYWWILIWRMIVRQVKARGKVADDVRSDSEEDEEHEKDD
;
A
#
# COMPACT_ATOMS: atom_id res chain seq x y z
N MET A 1 -54.53 -45.55 -39.94
CA MET A 1 -55.13 -44.64 -38.95
C MET A 1 -54.55 -45.00 -37.59
N PHE A 2 -53.39 -44.49 -37.21
CA PHE A 2 -53.23 -43.19 -36.54
C PHE A 2 -54.39 -42.86 -35.59
N TRP A 3 -54.10 -43.06 -34.31
CA TRP A 3 -54.55 -42.26 -33.17
C TRP A 3 -56.03 -42.38 -32.76
N LEU A 4 -56.29 -43.36 -31.89
CA LEU A 4 -57.50 -43.45 -31.09
C LEU A 4 -57.19 -44.06 -29.72
N ARG A 5 -57.18 -43.23 -28.67
CA ARG A 5 -57.59 -43.48 -27.27
C ARG A 5 -57.07 -42.33 -26.40
N MET A 6 -57.96 -41.48 -25.90
CA MET A 6 -58.57 -41.60 -24.56
C MET A 6 -57.53 -41.51 -23.44
N HIS A 7 -57.74 -40.88 -22.31
CA HIS A 7 -58.74 -39.98 -21.74
C HIS A 7 -58.10 -39.61 -20.39
N MET A 8 -58.42 -38.42 -19.84
CA MET A 8 -58.47 -38.12 -18.40
C MET A 8 -57.37 -38.64 -17.44
N LYS A 9 -56.59 -37.72 -16.83
CA LYS A 9 -56.64 -37.49 -15.37
C LYS A 9 -55.72 -36.35 -14.91
N ARG A 10 -56.25 -35.62 -13.92
CA ARG A 10 -55.67 -34.64 -13.00
C ARG A 10 -54.21 -34.89 -12.56
N SER A 11 -53.51 -33.76 -12.36
CA SER A 11 -52.69 -33.39 -11.19
C SER A 11 -51.61 -34.36 -10.69
N SER A 12 -50.35 -33.99 -10.89
CA SER A 12 -49.32 -33.99 -9.83
C SER A 12 -48.01 -33.38 -10.35
N ARG A 13 -47.62 -32.21 -9.82
CA ARG A 13 -46.28 -31.63 -9.99
C ARG A 13 -45.24 -32.58 -9.37
N PRO A 14 -44.12 -32.89 -10.03
CA PRO A 14 -42.98 -33.46 -9.34
C PRO A 14 -42.36 -32.40 -8.41
N PRO A 15 -41.79 -32.78 -7.25
CA PRO A 15 -41.37 -31.81 -6.25
C PRO A 15 -40.19 -30.99 -6.77
N HIS A 16 -40.25 -29.69 -6.49
CA HIS A 16 -39.17 -28.74 -6.69
C HIS A 16 -37.91 -29.26 -5.99
N GLN A 17 -36.92 -29.74 -6.75
CA GLN A 17 -35.59 -29.97 -6.20
C GLN A 17 -34.99 -28.60 -5.87
N THR A 18 -34.63 -28.41 -4.59
CA THR A 18 -33.99 -27.19 -4.11
C THR A 18 -32.65 -26.95 -4.82
N PRO A 19 -32.23 -25.69 -5.00
CA PRO A 19 -30.98 -25.33 -5.68
C PRO A 19 -29.73 -26.07 -5.15
N GLU A 20 -29.75 -26.46 -3.87
CA GLU A 20 -28.67 -27.19 -3.20
C GLU A 20 -28.46 -28.61 -3.76
N LYS A 21 -29.53 -29.32 -4.17
CA LYS A 21 -29.40 -30.66 -4.76
C LYS A 21 -28.83 -30.64 -6.19
N ARG A 22 -28.99 -29.51 -6.91
CA ARG A 22 -28.35 -29.29 -8.22
C ARG A 22 -26.86 -28.98 -8.07
N LEU A 23 -26.48 -28.21 -7.05
CA LEU A 23 -25.07 -27.94 -6.72
C LEU A 23 -24.34 -29.20 -6.26
N PHE A 24 -24.99 -30.06 -5.47
CA PHE A 24 -24.38 -31.34 -5.06
C PHE A 24 -24.18 -32.31 -6.23
N LYS A 25 -25.12 -32.38 -7.18
CA LYS A 25 -24.93 -33.19 -8.41
C LYS A 25 -23.86 -32.63 -9.34
N LEU A 26 -23.75 -31.31 -9.45
CA LEU A 26 -22.69 -30.68 -10.23
C LEU A 26 -21.31 -30.89 -9.59
N ALA A 27 -21.21 -30.78 -8.26
CA ALA A 27 -19.98 -31.05 -7.52
C ALA A 27 -19.57 -32.52 -7.59
N ALA A 28 -20.53 -33.45 -7.49
CA ALA A 28 -20.26 -34.88 -7.66
C ALA A 28 -19.79 -35.21 -9.08
N PHE A 29 -20.40 -34.62 -10.12
CA PHE A 29 -19.98 -34.81 -11.51
C PHE A 29 -18.57 -34.25 -11.78
N VAL A 30 -18.23 -33.09 -11.18
CA VAL A 30 -16.89 -32.50 -11.28
C VAL A 30 -15.84 -33.30 -10.50
N LEU A 31 -16.22 -33.91 -9.37
CA LEU A 31 -15.34 -34.77 -8.60
C LEU A 31 -15.11 -36.14 -9.27
N GLU A 32 -16.12 -36.70 -9.92
CA GLU A 32 -15.98 -37.94 -10.72
C GLU A 32 -15.05 -37.71 -11.93
N GLY A 33 -15.23 -36.59 -12.64
CA GLY A 33 -14.32 -36.22 -13.74
C GLY A 33 -12.88 -35.95 -13.30
N ARG A 34 -12.65 -35.49 -12.06
CA ARG A 34 -11.29 -35.37 -11.49
C ARG A 34 -10.67 -36.72 -11.11
N LYS A 35 -11.48 -37.71 -10.71
CA LYS A 35 -10.99 -39.06 -10.41
C LYS A 35 -10.61 -39.82 -11.68
N GLU A 36 -11.40 -39.68 -12.75
CA GLU A 36 -11.08 -40.29 -14.04
C GLU A 36 -9.81 -39.70 -14.66
N ALA A 37 -9.63 -38.37 -14.59
CA ALA A 37 -8.40 -37.71 -15.07
C ALA A 37 -7.15 -38.12 -14.25
N ALA A 38 -7.29 -38.28 -12.94
CA ALA A 38 -6.19 -38.73 -12.07
C ALA A 38 -5.84 -40.22 -12.28
N ALA A 39 -6.83 -41.06 -12.62
CA ALA A 39 -6.60 -42.46 -12.97
C ALA A 39 -5.91 -42.62 -14.34
N GLU A 40 -6.22 -41.75 -15.30
CA GLU A 40 -5.57 -41.72 -16.62
C GLU A 40 -4.11 -41.23 -16.52
N GLU A 41 -3.83 -40.26 -15.64
CA GLU A 41 -2.47 -39.77 -15.36
C GLU A 41 -1.62 -40.82 -14.61
N ALA A 42 -2.20 -41.52 -13.62
CA ALA A 42 -1.53 -42.61 -12.92
C ALA A 42 -1.24 -43.83 -13.82
N GLY A 43 -2.16 -44.16 -14.74
CA GLY A 43 -1.97 -45.22 -15.74
C GLY A 43 -0.89 -44.88 -16.79
N GLY A 44 -0.76 -43.59 -17.13
CA GLY A 44 0.28 -43.09 -18.02
C GLY A 44 1.69 -43.15 -17.42
N ILE A 45 1.81 -42.89 -16.11
CA ILE A 45 3.09 -42.97 -15.38
C ILE A 45 3.53 -44.43 -15.22
N ALA A 46 2.62 -45.34 -14.86
CA ALA A 46 2.91 -46.77 -14.76
C ALA A 46 3.35 -47.41 -16.09
N GLN A 47 2.77 -47.00 -17.23
CA GLN A 47 3.21 -47.46 -18.56
C GLN A 47 4.54 -46.86 -19.01
N SER A 48 4.98 -45.75 -18.41
CA SER A 48 6.27 -45.11 -18.72
C SER A 48 7.44 -45.79 -17.97
N GLU A 49 7.21 -46.24 -16.74
CA GLU A 49 8.21 -46.98 -15.95
C GLU A 49 8.42 -48.40 -16.48
N GLU A 50 7.38 -49.07 -16.97
CA GLU A 50 7.51 -50.44 -17.51
C GLU A 50 8.25 -50.48 -18.87
N ARG A 51 8.29 -49.36 -19.60
CA ARG A 51 9.00 -49.23 -20.89
C ARG A 51 10.45 -48.78 -20.75
N GLY A 52 10.86 -48.27 -19.58
CA GLY A 52 12.26 -47.97 -19.28
C GLY A 52 13.13 -49.22 -19.05
N ALA A 53 12.51 -50.37 -18.81
CA ALA A 53 13.20 -51.62 -18.43
C ALA A 53 13.46 -52.61 -19.59
N ARG A 54 13.09 -52.29 -20.84
CA ARG A 54 13.41 -53.15 -22.00
C ARG A 54 14.05 -52.32 -23.11
N GLY A 55 15.38 -52.38 -23.19
CA GLY A 55 16.16 -51.80 -24.28
C GLY A 55 15.94 -52.52 -25.62
N GLY A 56 16.38 -51.87 -26.69
CA GLY A 56 16.62 -52.54 -27.99
C GLY A 56 16.08 -51.79 -29.21
N ALA A 57 17.02 -51.35 -30.04
CA ALA A 57 16.89 -50.73 -31.37
C ALA A 57 15.68 -51.15 -32.24
N THR A 58 15.09 -50.20 -33.00
CA THR A 58 14.72 -50.41 -34.43
C THR A 58 14.18 -49.15 -35.15
N GLN A 59 14.82 -48.87 -36.29
CA GLN A 59 14.39 -48.32 -37.59
C GLN A 59 13.68 -46.93 -37.74
N PRO A 60 14.16 -46.08 -38.69
CA PRO A 60 13.65 -44.72 -38.93
C PRO A 60 12.23 -44.63 -39.54
N ALA A 61 11.67 -45.72 -40.06
CA ALA A 61 10.31 -45.74 -40.62
C ALA A 61 9.21 -45.58 -39.56
N ALA A 62 9.40 -46.17 -38.37
CA ALA A 62 8.43 -46.11 -37.27
C ALA A 62 8.33 -44.71 -36.64
N GLN A 63 9.40 -43.91 -36.74
CA GLN A 63 9.47 -42.56 -36.19
C GLN A 63 8.71 -41.55 -37.07
N ALA A 64 8.75 -41.73 -38.40
CA ALA A 64 7.99 -40.93 -39.36
C ALA A 64 6.48 -41.15 -39.24
N GLU A 65 6.06 -42.40 -38.97
CA GLU A 65 4.64 -42.74 -38.81
C GLU A 65 4.06 -42.22 -37.47
N ARG A 66 4.86 -42.23 -36.39
CA ARG A 66 4.50 -41.58 -35.12
C ARG A 66 4.29 -40.07 -35.27
N LYS A 67 5.11 -39.40 -36.08
CA LYS A 67 5.00 -37.94 -36.31
C LYS A 67 3.72 -37.59 -37.09
N ARG A 68 3.37 -38.38 -38.10
CA ARG A 68 2.12 -38.21 -38.86
C ARG A 68 0.87 -38.49 -38.03
N ARG A 69 0.95 -39.43 -37.08
CA ARG A 69 -0.16 -39.76 -36.17
C ARG A 69 -0.41 -38.65 -35.13
N SER A 70 0.65 -38.02 -34.62
CA SER A 70 0.53 -36.90 -33.65
C SER A 70 0.03 -35.60 -34.29
N GLU A 71 0.37 -35.33 -35.57
CA GLU A 71 -0.19 -34.20 -36.32
C GLU A 71 -1.70 -34.34 -36.56
N ARG A 72 -2.17 -35.53 -36.96
CA ARG A 72 -3.61 -35.79 -37.16
C ARG A 72 -4.43 -35.68 -35.87
N GLU A 73 -3.83 -35.95 -34.71
CA GLU A 73 -4.48 -35.75 -33.41
C GLU A 73 -4.53 -34.27 -33.01
N ARG A 74 -3.49 -33.49 -33.33
CA ARG A 74 -3.48 -32.04 -33.08
C ARG A 74 -4.52 -31.32 -33.93
N GLU A 75 -4.69 -31.70 -35.19
CA GLU A 75 -5.74 -31.16 -36.07
C GLU A 75 -7.15 -31.54 -35.59
N ARG A 76 -7.35 -32.76 -35.09
CA ARG A 76 -8.64 -33.19 -34.50
C ARG A 76 -8.99 -32.44 -33.21
N LYS A 77 -8.01 -32.07 -32.38
CA LYS A 77 -8.23 -31.25 -31.17
C LYS A 77 -8.47 -29.77 -31.50
N ALA A 78 -7.82 -29.24 -32.54
CA ALA A 78 -8.05 -27.87 -33.02
C ALA A 78 -9.44 -27.68 -33.63
N GLY A 79 -9.99 -28.71 -34.31
CA GLY A 79 -11.36 -28.69 -34.84
C GLY A 79 -12.46 -28.68 -33.76
N ARG A 80 -12.21 -29.31 -32.61
CA ARG A 80 -13.18 -29.39 -31.50
C ARG A 80 -13.24 -28.14 -30.62
N GLY A 81 -12.28 -27.22 -30.74
CA GLY A 81 -12.21 -25.98 -29.97
C GLY A 81 -13.04 -24.81 -30.52
N ARG A 82 -13.68 -24.94 -31.69
CA ARG A 82 -14.43 -23.84 -32.34
C ARG A 82 -15.94 -23.83 -32.13
N GLU A 83 -16.55 -24.83 -31.48
CA GLU A 83 -18.01 -24.94 -31.36
C GLU A 83 -18.60 -24.66 -29.97
N GLY A 84 -17.86 -24.01 -29.05
CA GLY A 84 -18.35 -23.83 -27.67
C GLY A 84 -17.92 -22.54 -26.98
N CYS A 85 -18.32 -21.37 -27.47
CA CYS A 85 -18.27 -20.15 -26.66
C CYS A 85 -19.44 -19.21 -26.95
N GLY A 86 -20.44 -19.26 -26.08
CA GLY A 86 -21.55 -18.33 -26.05
C GLY A 86 -22.07 -18.19 -24.62
N ILE A 87 -21.26 -17.62 -23.71
CA ILE A 87 -21.70 -17.30 -22.34
C ILE A 87 -22.09 -15.83 -22.28
N SER A 88 -23.40 -15.59 -22.13
CA SER A 88 -24.01 -14.26 -22.11
C SER A 88 -23.67 -13.46 -20.84
N TYR A 89 -23.35 -12.17 -21.03
CA TYR A 89 -23.03 -11.13 -20.03
C TYR A 89 -24.01 -11.06 -18.83
N ARG A 90 -25.24 -11.57 -18.98
CA ARG A 90 -26.26 -11.61 -17.92
C ARG A 90 -26.00 -12.64 -16.80
N GLN A 91 -25.13 -13.64 -17.03
CA GLN A 91 -24.82 -14.66 -16.02
C GLN A 91 -23.80 -14.17 -14.97
N ILE A 92 -22.90 -13.25 -15.35
CA ILE A 92 -21.84 -12.71 -14.48
C ILE A 92 -22.40 -11.69 -13.48
N HIS A 93 -23.39 -10.90 -13.87
CA HIS A 93 -23.96 -9.85 -13.02
C HIS A 93 -24.77 -10.40 -11.82
N ARG A 94 -25.29 -11.63 -11.89
CA ARG A 94 -26.04 -12.25 -10.78
C ARG A 94 -25.13 -12.84 -9.69
N THR A 95 -23.89 -13.20 -10.02
CA THR A 95 -22.95 -13.83 -9.06
C THR A 95 -22.24 -12.80 -8.19
N LEU A 96 -22.01 -11.58 -8.71
CA LEU A 96 -21.38 -10.48 -7.97
C LEU A 96 -22.28 -9.90 -6.87
N HIS A 97 -23.60 -9.89 -7.05
CA HIS A 97 -24.52 -9.29 -6.10
C HIS A 97 -24.77 -10.16 -4.83
N THR A 98 -24.53 -11.46 -4.92
CA THR A 98 -24.66 -12.39 -3.78
C THR A 98 -23.39 -12.43 -2.91
N TYR A 99 -22.22 -12.08 -3.46
CA TYR A 99 -20.95 -12.08 -2.73
C TYR A 99 -20.77 -10.83 -1.84
N SER A 100 -21.27 -9.68 -2.29
CA SER A 100 -21.19 -8.40 -1.56
C SER A 100 -21.96 -8.40 -0.23
N ARG A 101 -23.04 -9.18 -0.09
CA ARG A 101 -23.82 -9.23 1.17
C ARG A 101 -23.23 -10.11 2.27
N ARG A 102 -22.34 -11.06 1.97
CA ARG A 102 -21.71 -11.92 2.98
C ARG A 102 -20.44 -11.34 3.60
N THR A 103 -19.73 -10.45 2.92
CA THR A 103 -18.52 -9.79 3.45
C THR A 103 -18.83 -8.70 4.47
N VAL A 104 -19.98 -8.02 4.38
CA VAL A 104 -20.33 -6.92 5.30
C VAL A 104 -20.70 -7.41 6.71
N GLN A 105 -21.13 -8.68 6.87
CA GLN A 105 -21.54 -9.21 8.18
C GLN A 105 -20.38 -9.70 9.07
N VAL A 106 -19.18 -9.90 8.52
CA VAL A 106 -18.01 -10.43 9.26
C VAL A 106 -17.15 -9.30 9.86
N TRP A 107 -17.36 -8.05 9.46
CA TRP A 107 -16.59 -6.87 9.91
C TRP A 107 -17.23 -6.11 11.09
N SER A 108 -18.03 -6.77 11.93
CA SER A 108 -18.50 -6.14 13.17
C SER A 108 -17.40 -6.13 14.23
N THR A 109 -16.86 -4.94 14.52
CA THR A 109 -15.79 -4.63 15.50
C THR A 109 -16.03 -5.16 16.92
N LYS A 110 -17.25 -5.59 17.27
CA LYS A 110 -17.61 -6.08 18.61
C LYS A 110 -17.24 -7.54 18.91
N SER A 111 -16.92 -8.37 17.91
CA SER A 111 -16.53 -9.78 18.13
C SER A 111 -15.02 -9.94 18.31
N VAL A 112 -14.22 -9.16 17.60
CA VAL A 112 -12.74 -9.16 17.70
C VAL A 112 -12.26 -8.62 19.05
N LEU A 113 -12.90 -7.56 19.58
CA LEU A 113 -12.54 -6.96 20.87
C LEU A 113 -12.87 -7.87 22.07
N ARG A 114 -13.93 -8.71 21.98
CA ARG A 114 -14.28 -9.67 23.04
C ARG A 114 -13.32 -10.87 23.09
N GLY A 115 -12.84 -11.32 21.92
CA GLY A 115 -11.84 -12.39 21.84
C GLY A 115 -10.44 -11.96 22.32
N ALA A 116 -10.07 -10.69 22.15
CA ALA A 116 -8.80 -10.15 22.61
C ALA A 116 -8.76 -9.96 24.15
N ARG A 117 -9.89 -9.56 24.75
CA ARG A 117 -9.98 -9.34 26.21
C ARG A 117 -9.89 -10.63 27.02
N SER A 118 -10.58 -11.68 26.56
CA SER A 118 -10.57 -13.00 27.20
C SER A 118 -9.18 -13.68 27.13
N ARG A 119 -8.38 -13.39 26.10
CA ARG A 119 -7.06 -14.03 25.90
C ARG A 119 -5.92 -13.30 26.61
N ALA A 120 -6.11 -12.03 26.95
CA ALA A 120 -5.18 -11.24 27.75
C ALA A 120 -5.27 -11.57 29.26
N GLU A 121 -6.45 -12.02 29.74
CA GLU A 121 -6.64 -12.48 31.12
C GLU A 121 -6.05 -13.89 31.37
N GLU A 122 -5.90 -14.70 30.32
CA GLU A 122 -5.48 -16.10 30.42
C GLU A 122 -3.95 -16.30 30.32
N THR A 123 -3.17 -15.28 29.92
CA THR A 123 -1.75 -15.46 29.56
C THR A 123 -0.73 -14.76 30.48
N GLY A 124 -1.14 -14.17 31.61
CA GLY A 124 -0.19 -13.69 32.63
C GLY A 124 0.87 -12.69 32.11
N ALA A 125 0.57 -11.95 31.03
CA ALA A 125 1.52 -11.14 30.27
C ALA A 125 1.98 -9.83 30.98
N ARG A 126 1.89 -9.78 32.31
CA ARG A 126 2.46 -8.70 33.12
C ARG A 126 3.91 -8.96 33.53
N GLU A 127 4.34 -10.22 33.61
CA GLU A 127 5.68 -10.56 34.14
C GLU A 127 6.77 -10.59 33.05
N GLY A 128 6.42 -10.88 31.79
CA GLY A 128 7.37 -10.88 30.67
C GLY A 128 7.81 -9.48 30.21
N LEU A 129 7.05 -8.43 30.57
CA LEU A 129 7.35 -7.05 30.19
C LEU A 129 8.55 -6.47 30.97
N VAL A 130 8.82 -7.00 32.17
CA VAL A 130 9.89 -6.52 33.06
C VAL A 130 11.22 -7.22 32.74
N ALA A 131 11.19 -8.47 32.28
CA ALA A 131 12.40 -9.24 31.96
C ALA A 131 13.06 -8.84 30.61
N GLY A 132 12.32 -8.23 29.68
CA GLY A 132 12.85 -7.76 28.40
C GLY A 132 13.66 -6.46 28.47
N LEU A 133 13.48 -5.68 29.53
CA LEU A 133 14.12 -4.37 29.72
C LEU A 133 15.55 -4.46 30.28
N SER A 134 15.99 -5.63 30.76
CA SER A 134 17.29 -5.80 31.44
C SER A 134 18.47 -6.20 30.52
N ARG A 135 18.34 -6.10 29.19
CA ARG A 135 19.32 -6.67 28.24
C ARG A 135 20.03 -5.66 27.30
N TRP A 136 20.00 -4.35 27.60
CA TRP A 136 20.71 -3.33 26.81
C TRP A 136 21.84 -2.65 27.61
N PRO A 137 23.07 -2.55 27.06
CA PRO A 137 24.24 -2.14 27.82
C PRO A 137 24.51 -0.64 27.66
N TRP A 138 23.85 0.21 28.46
CA TRP A 138 24.27 1.60 28.71
C TRP A 138 24.02 2.08 30.15
N PHE A 139 23.68 1.20 31.09
CA PHE A 139 23.55 1.53 32.52
C PHE A 139 24.60 0.78 33.34
N LEU A 140 25.80 1.37 33.43
CA LEU A 140 26.76 1.07 34.49
C LEU A 140 27.20 2.37 35.15
N ALA A 141 26.47 2.75 36.20
CA ALA A 141 26.96 3.63 37.25
C ALA A 141 26.25 3.24 38.58
N PRO A 142 26.94 3.31 39.73
CA PRO A 142 26.60 2.53 40.91
C PRO A 142 25.42 3.09 41.70
N GLN A 143 24.64 2.20 42.29
CA GLN A 143 23.62 2.51 43.30
C GLN A 143 24.26 3.10 44.56
N PRO A 144 23.70 4.19 45.12
CA PRO A 144 23.70 4.37 46.56
C PRO A 144 22.30 4.21 47.13
N SER A 145 22.29 3.50 48.25
CA SER A 145 21.19 3.17 49.14
C SER A 145 20.35 4.37 49.59
N GLY A 146 19.03 4.17 49.57
CA GLY A 146 18.10 4.74 50.55
C GLY A 146 17.63 6.15 50.28
N GLY A 147 16.31 6.33 50.29
CA GLY A 147 15.67 7.63 50.48
C GLY A 147 14.78 8.06 49.33
N SER A 148 13.49 8.05 49.60
CA SER A 148 12.42 8.67 48.82
C SER A 148 12.77 10.07 48.31
N VAL A 149 13.13 10.21 47.03
CA VAL A 149 13.03 11.48 46.30
C VAL A 149 12.40 11.22 44.93
N ARG A 150 11.11 11.52 44.84
CA ARG A 150 10.25 11.41 43.66
C ARG A 150 10.73 12.37 42.56
N ALA A 151 10.75 11.85 41.32
CA ALA A 151 10.23 12.43 40.06
C ALA A 151 10.50 13.91 39.66
N SER A 152 11.19 14.74 40.42
CA SER A 152 11.27 16.18 40.13
C SER A 152 12.47 16.60 39.27
N ALA A 153 13.47 15.73 39.04
CA ALA A 153 14.67 16.11 38.29
C ALA A 153 14.52 16.03 36.75
N VAL A 154 13.67 15.14 36.23
CA VAL A 154 13.39 15.05 34.77
C VAL A 154 12.34 16.08 34.33
N LEU A 155 11.50 16.53 35.25
CA LEU A 155 10.51 17.60 35.03
C LEU A 155 11.11 19.02 35.05
N ALA A 156 12.31 19.20 35.58
CA ALA A 156 12.94 20.52 35.71
C ALA A 156 13.63 21.03 34.42
N LEU A 157 13.72 20.21 33.36
CA LEU A 157 14.32 20.60 32.07
C LEU A 157 13.27 20.91 30.97
N ALA A 158 11.98 20.66 31.23
CA ALA A 158 10.89 21.11 30.38
C ALA A 158 10.30 22.38 31.00
N GLY A 159 10.58 23.53 30.41
CA GLY A 159 10.11 24.83 30.91
C GLY A 159 8.61 24.81 31.25
N GLY A 160 8.27 25.44 32.38
CA GLY A 160 6.95 25.36 33.03
C GLY A 160 5.72 25.66 32.15
N GLY A 161 5.89 26.28 30.98
CA GLY A 161 4.79 26.55 30.05
C GLY A 161 4.18 25.30 29.38
N SER A 162 4.90 24.17 29.28
CA SER A 162 4.35 22.98 28.60
C SER A 162 3.29 22.23 29.42
N LEU A 163 3.36 22.28 30.75
CA LEU A 163 2.37 21.65 31.62
C LEU A 163 1.08 22.48 31.69
N ASP A 164 1.20 23.81 31.75
CA ASP A 164 0.06 24.72 31.74
C ASP A 164 -0.77 24.61 30.44
N ILE A 165 -0.09 24.52 29.28
CA ILE A 165 -0.76 24.34 27.98
C ILE A 165 -1.45 22.97 27.91
N LEU A 166 -0.82 21.92 28.45
CA LEU A 166 -1.37 20.58 28.44
C LEU A 166 -2.61 20.49 29.35
N GLU A 167 -2.57 21.04 30.56
CA GLU A 167 -3.72 21.08 31.47
C GLU A 167 -4.87 21.92 30.91
N VAL A 168 -4.58 23.10 30.34
CA VAL A 168 -5.59 23.94 29.69
C VAL A 168 -6.22 23.21 28.50
N SER A 169 -5.43 22.47 27.71
CA SER A 169 -5.92 21.70 26.57
C SER A 169 -6.80 20.51 27.00
N ILE A 170 -6.40 19.80 28.05
CA ILE A 170 -7.19 18.69 28.64
C ILE A 170 -8.51 19.23 29.19
N ALA A 171 -8.48 20.37 29.89
CA ALA A 171 -9.68 21.00 30.44
C ALA A 171 -10.64 21.50 29.35
N ARG A 172 -10.12 22.03 28.23
CA ARG A 172 -10.95 22.41 27.05
C ARG A 172 -11.56 21.19 26.37
N TRP A 173 -10.77 20.12 26.20
CA TRP A 173 -11.25 18.86 25.65
C TRP A 173 -12.37 18.24 26.49
N GLN A 174 -12.24 18.25 27.83
CA GLN A 174 -13.27 17.78 28.75
C GLN A 174 -14.56 18.61 28.70
N ARG A 175 -14.49 19.89 28.31
CA ARG A 175 -15.65 20.76 28.09
C ARG A 175 -16.27 20.62 26.69
N GLY A 176 -15.73 19.75 25.83
CA GLY A 176 -16.21 19.59 24.46
C GLY A 176 -15.86 20.76 23.53
N GLU A 177 -14.97 21.66 23.97
CA GLU A 177 -14.45 22.75 23.15
C GLU A 177 -13.36 22.21 22.23
N TRP A 178 -13.76 21.72 21.06
CA TRP A 178 -12.81 21.31 20.03
C TRP A 178 -12.04 22.53 19.49
N PRO A 179 -10.74 22.39 19.18
CA PRO A 179 -10.00 23.45 18.49
C PRO A 179 -10.73 23.85 17.21
N ASP A 180 -10.93 25.15 17.02
CA ASP A 180 -11.58 25.68 15.83
C ASP A 180 -10.73 25.34 14.59
N TRP A 181 -11.24 24.42 13.78
CA TRP A 181 -10.58 23.85 12.61
C TRP A 181 -10.27 24.90 11.53
N ASP A 182 -11.10 25.94 11.48
CA ASP A 182 -11.02 27.04 10.52
C ASP A 182 -10.38 28.30 11.13
N ALA A 183 -9.89 28.23 12.37
CA ALA A 183 -9.19 29.35 13.00
C ALA A 183 -7.99 29.79 12.18
N GLU A 184 -7.99 31.07 11.78
CA GLU A 184 -6.94 31.67 10.96
C GLU A 184 -5.92 32.42 11.82
N SER A 185 -4.65 32.11 11.60
CA SER A 185 -3.53 32.86 12.18
C SER A 185 -2.37 32.91 11.19
N TYR A 186 -1.46 33.87 11.36
CA TYR A 186 -0.28 33.92 10.51
C TYR A 186 0.59 32.68 10.75
N PRO A 187 1.22 32.12 9.70
CA PRO A 187 2.27 31.12 9.86
C PRO A 187 3.42 31.70 10.68
N GLU A 188 3.76 31.05 11.79
CA GLU A 188 4.84 31.45 12.68
C GLU A 188 5.87 30.34 12.81
N ALA A 189 7.14 30.70 13.07
CA ALA A 189 8.21 29.72 13.24
C ALA A 189 7.94 28.72 14.38
N LYS A 190 7.19 29.13 15.42
CA LYS A 190 6.79 28.26 16.54
C LYS A 190 5.88 27.11 16.09
N ASP A 191 5.11 27.29 15.02
CA ASP A 191 4.26 26.23 14.48
C ASP A 191 5.09 25.07 13.90
N LEU A 192 6.36 25.32 13.54
CA LEU A 192 7.28 24.27 13.08
C LEU A 192 7.65 23.28 14.19
N LEU A 193 7.36 23.57 15.47
CA LEU A 193 7.47 22.59 16.56
C LEU A 193 6.54 21.39 16.36
N LEU A 194 5.50 21.51 15.54
CA LEU A 194 4.66 20.37 15.14
C LEU A 194 5.46 19.31 14.38
N ILE A 195 6.49 19.67 13.61
CA ILE A 195 7.29 18.72 12.82
C ILE A 195 8.00 17.70 13.72
N PRO A 196 8.85 18.08 14.69
CA PRO A 196 9.48 17.10 15.58
C PRO A 196 8.46 16.35 16.45
N MET A 197 7.36 16.99 16.87
CA MET A 197 6.28 16.30 17.58
C MET A 197 5.67 15.17 16.75
N PHE A 198 5.31 15.44 15.49
CA PHE A 198 4.77 14.44 14.59
C PHE A 198 5.83 13.38 14.21
N ALA A 199 7.10 13.76 14.08
CA ALA A 199 8.18 12.80 13.82
C ALA A 199 8.30 11.73 14.94
N VAL A 200 8.24 12.15 16.21
CA VAL A 200 8.20 11.24 17.37
C VAL A 200 6.91 10.41 17.37
N PHE A 201 5.78 11.02 17.03
CA PHE A 201 4.51 10.31 16.87
C PHE A 201 4.61 9.19 15.82
N PHE A 202 5.14 9.47 14.62
CA PHE A 202 5.27 8.45 13.57
C PHE A 202 6.25 7.35 13.94
N PHE A 203 7.37 7.69 14.59
CA PHE A 203 8.29 6.68 15.11
C PHE A 203 7.58 5.72 16.08
N THR A 204 6.84 6.28 17.04
CA THR A 204 6.09 5.52 18.04
C THR A 204 4.97 4.71 17.40
N ALA A 205 4.21 5.31 16.48
CA ALA A 205 3.13 4.67 15.77
C ALA A 205 3.63 3.50 14.92
N ARG A 206 4.76 3.65 14.21
CA ARG A 206 5.38 2.54 13.45
C ARG A 206 5.74 1.40 14.39
N TYR A 207 6.41 1.68 15.49
CA TYR A 207 6.80 0.65 16.46
C TYR A 207 5.59 -0.13 17.02
N LEU A 208 4.53 0.59 17.40
CA LEU A 208 3.31 -0.03 17.92
C LEU A 208 2.57 -0.83 16.85
N LEU A 209 2.40 -0.29 15.64
CA LEU A 209 1.74 -0.99 14.56
C LEU A 209 2.55 -2.20 14.07
N ASP A 210 3.88 -2.08 14.00
CA ASP A 210 4.77 -3.20 13.69
C ASP A 210 4.54 -4.35 14.67
N THR A 211 4.57 -4.06 15.97
CA THR A 211 4.48 -5.07 17.03
C THR A 211 3.08 -5.68 17.14
N LEU A 212 2.03 -4.86 17.08
CA LEU A 212 0.66 -5.29 17.35
C LEU A 212 -0.07 -5.82 16.10
N VAL A 213 0.23 -5.27 14.93
CA VAL A 213 -0.58 -5.46 13.72
C VAL A 213 0.25 -6.06 12.58
N PHE A 214 1.32 -5.40 12.15
CA PHE A 214 2.04 -5.79 10.93
C PHE A 214 2.76 -7.12 11.10
N GLU A 215 3.34 -7.38 12.27
CA GLU A 215 3.94 -8.66 12.60
C GLU A 215 2.89 -9.78 12.60
N SER A 216 1.72 -9.57 13.20
CA SER A 216 0.64 -10.57 13.20
C SER A 216 0.10 -10.85 11.80
N LEU A 217 -0.08 -9.81 10.99
CA LEU A 217 -0.61 -9.94 9.63
C LEU A 217 0.44 -10.52 8.68
N GLY A 218 1.69 -10.07 8.78
CA GLY A 218 2.81 -10.61 8.03
C GLY A 218 2.94 -12.11 8.27
N ARG A 219 2.85 -12.56 9.53
CA ARG A 219 2.87 -14.00 9.80
C ARG A 219 1.70 -14.75 9.18
N ARG A 220 0.49 -14.18 9.20
CA ARG A 220 -0.68 -14.84 8.62
C ARG A 220 -0.64 -14.89 7.09
N PHE A 221 -0.22 -13.81 6.44
CA PHE A 221 -0.25 -13.69 4.97
C PHE A 221 0.97 -14.33 4.30
N ILE A 222 2.13 -14.30 4.95
CA ILE A 222 3.38 -14.85 4.42
C ILE A 222 3.62 -16.26 4.96
N TYR A 223 3.69 -16.41 6.30
CA TYR A 223 3.94 -17.73 6.88
C TYR A 223 2.70 -18.62 6.90
N GLY A 224 1.46 -18.11 7.00
CA GLY A 224 0.27 -18.97 7.00
C GLY A 224 0.11 -19.82 5.71
N LYS A 225 0.75 -19.42 4.61
CA LYS A 225 0.86 -20.21 3.37
C LYS A 225 2.07 -21.14 3.37
N ALA A 226 3.11 -20.83 4.15
CA ALA A 226 4.39 -21.55 4.27
C ALA A 226 4.51 -22.45 5.53
N GLU A 227 3.61 -22.33 6.51
CA GLU A 227 3.64 -23.02 7.81
C GLU A 227 3.49 -24.53 7.66
N PHE A 228 2.86 -24.97 6.58
CA PHE A 228 2.77 -26.39 6.20
C PHE A 228 4.05 -26.92 5.52
N SER A 229 5.00 -26.06 5.14
CA SER A 229 6.15 -26.37 4.27
C SER A 229 7.52 -25.91 4.80
N LEU A 230 7.62 -25.38 6.02
CA LEU A 230 8.90 -24.93 6.61
C LEU A 230 9.86 -26.08 6.95
N LYS A 231 9.36 -27.31 7.08
CA LYS A 231 10.20 -28.52 7.18
C LYS A 231 10.76 -28.83 5.78
N GLY A 232 12.01 -28.44 5.53
CA GLY A 232 12.73 -28.75 4.29
C GLY A 232 13.35 -27.55 3.59
N PHE A 233 13.07 -26.33 4.03
CA PHE A 233 13.68 -25.12 3.45
C PHE A 233 15.16 -25.04 3.81
N ASN A 234 16.00 -24.73 2.82
CA ASN A 234 17.40 -24.39 3.04
C ASN A 234 17.51 -22.99 3.70
N ASP A 235 18.71 -22.60 4.13
CA ASP A 235 18.89 -21.33 4.84
C ASP A 235 18.69 -20.10 3.94
N ALA A 236 18.95 -20.22 2.63
CA ALA A 236 18.69 -19.16 1.65
C ALA A 236 17.20 -18.89 1.48
N GLU A 237 16.36 -19.94 1.40
CA GLU A 237 14.91 -19.80 1.28
C GLU A 237 14.30 -19.20 2.55
N LYS A 238 14.81 -19.57 3.74
CA LYS A 238 14.42 -18.93 5.00
C LYS A 238 14.77 -17.45 5.03
N ASP A 239 15.94 -17.09 4.52
CA ASP A 239 16.39 -15.70 4.46
C ASP A 239 15.56 -14.87 3.47
N ALA A 240 15.28 -15.40 2.27
CA ALA A 240 14.37 -14.78 1.29
C ALA A 240 12.96 -14.54 1.88
N LEU A 241 12.47 -15.48 2.68
CA LEU A 241 11.18 -15.37 3.36
C LEU A 241 11.20 -14.28 4.45
N ARG A 242 12.29 -14.17 5.21
CA ARG A 242 12.49 -13.09 6.20
C ARG A 242 12.55 -11.72 5.53
N LYS A 243 13.32 -11.57 4.45
CA LYS A 243 13.40 -10.34 3.64
C LYS A 243 12.02 -9.94 3.10
N THR A 244 11.26 -10.92 2.62
CA THR A 244 9.89 -10.70 2.15
C THR A 244 8.98 -10.21 3.27
N HIS A 245 9.10 -10.79 4.47
CA HIS A 245 8.36 -10.35 5.64
C HIS A 245 8.69 -8.93 6.06
N VAL A 246 9.97 -8.53 6.02
CA VAL A 246 10.39 -7.14 6.28
C VAL A 246 9.79 -6.18 5.24
N LYS A 247 9.93 -6.48 3.94
CA LYS A 247 9.38 -5.67 2.84
C LYS A 247 7.86 -5.51 2.94
N PHE A 248 7.16 -6.55 3.40
CA PHE A 248 5.72 -6.49 3.65
C PHE A 248 5.38 -5.51 4.78
N LYS A 249 6.08 -5.56 5.91
CA LYS A 249 5.86 -4.61 7.02
C LYS A 249 6.18 -3.17 6.63
N GLU A 250 7.28 -2.95 5.88
CA GLU A 250 7.61 -1.64 5.30
C GLU A 250 6.46 -1.12 4.42
N SER A 251 5.91 -1.97 3.55
CA SER A 251 4.81 -1.62 2.65
C SER A 251 3.51 -1.33 3.41
N MET A 252 3.22 -2.08 4.48
CA MET A 252 2.08 -1.84 5.35
C MET A 252 2.18 -0.48 6.08
N TRP A 253 3.36 -0.15 6.59
CA TRP A 253 3.60 1.14 7.24
C TRP A 253 3.37 2.30 6.27
N LYS A 254 3.96 2.23 5.08
CA LYS A 254 3.81 3.23 4.03
C LYS A 254 2.35 3.39 3.60
N MET A 255 1.64 2.28 3.41
CA MET A 255 0.20 2.28 3.13
C MET A 255 -0.60 3.05 4.18
N CYS A 256 -0.37 2.76 5.46
CA CYS A 256 -1.09 3.40 6.56
C CYS A 256 -0.83 4.91 6.60
N TYR A 257 0.40 5.32 6.33
CA TYR A 257 0.75 6.74 6.21
C TYR A 257 0.07 7.37 4.99
N TYR A 258 0.30 6.87 3.77
CA TYR A 258 -0.22 7.51 2.56
C TYR A 258 -1.75 7.61 2.57
N LEU A 259 -2.44 6.58 3.06
CA LEU A 259 -3.89 6.61 3.19
C LEU A 259 -4.37 7.67 4.19
N SER A 260 -3.72 7.77 5.35
CA SER A 260 -4.11 8.75 6.38
C SER A 260 -3.71 10.18 6.00
N ALA A 261 -2.54 10.36 5.37
CA ALA A 261 -2.08 11.62 4.80
C ALA A 261 -3.04 12.14 3.72
N GLU A 262 -3.45 11.27 2.79
CA GLU A 262 -4.39 11.63 1.73
C GLU A 262 -5.76 12.01 2.27
N ILE A 263 -6.31 11.22 3.20
CA ILE A 263 -7.58 11.56 3.86
C ILE A 263 -7.46 12.92 4.56
N PHE A 264 -6.35 13.17 5.26
CA PHE A 264 -6.16 14.44 5.96
C PHE A 264 -6.02 15.60 4.97
N ALA A 265 -5.23 15.47 3.90
CA ALA A 265 -5.08 16.50 2.88
C ALA A 265 -6.41 16.85 2.22
N LEU A 266 -7.24 15.85 1.89
CA LEU A 266 -8.57 16.06 1.33
C LEU A 266 -9.51 16.73 2.35
N VAL A 267 -9.55 16.28 3.60
CA VAL A 267 -10.39 16.90 4.64
C VAL A 267 -9.97 18.35 4.92
N ALA A 268 -8.68 18.64 4.86
CA ALA A 268 -8.16 19.98 5.09
C ALA A 268 -8.42 20.94 3.91
N SER A 269 -8.35 20.44 2.67
CA SER A 269 -8.33 21.31 1.48
C SER A 269 -9.58 21.22 0.59
N TYR A 270 -10.38 20.14 0.60
CA TYR A 270 -11.48 19.94 -0.36
C TYR A 270 -12.52 21.06 -0.37
N ASN A 271 -12.88 21.57 0.81
CA ASN A 271 -13.87 22.66 0.95
C ASN A 271 -13.25 24.06 0.78
N GLU A 272 -11.95 24.16 0.48
CA GLU A 272 -11.28 25.43 0.30
C GLU A 272 -11.35 25.90 -1.16
N PRO A 273 -11.53 27.22 -1.41
CA PRO A 273 -11.63 27.74 -2.78
C PRO A 273 -10.41 27.41 -3.65
N TYR A 274 -9.23 27.35 -3.02
CA TYR A 274 -7.97 27.07 -3.69
C TYR A 274 -7.78 25.60 -4.12
N PHE A 275 -8.70 24.71 -3.76
CA PHE A 275 -8.67 23.34 -4.26
C PHE A 275 -9.05 23.25 -5.75
N TYR A 276 -9.91 24.15 -6.20
CA TYR A 276 -10.45 24.16 -7.57
C TYR A 276 -9.90 25.29 -8.43
N ASP A 277 -9.46 26.39 -7.81
CA ASP A 277 -9.03 27.61 -8.49
C ASP A 277 -7.64 28.01 -8.00
N THR A 278 -6.65 27.96 -8.90
CA THR A 278 -5.25 28.21 -8.58
C THR A 278 -4.97 29.68 -8.28
N GLU A 279 -5.79 30.63 -8.75
CA GLU A 279 -5.63 32.05 -8.41
C GLU A 279 -5.85 32.29 -6.90
N LYS A 280 -6.71 31.48 -6.28
CA LYS A 280 -7.00 31.51 -4.83
C LYS A 280 -5.84 31.00 -3.96
N PHE A 281 -4.79 30.43 -4.56
CA PHE A 281 -3.52 30.23 -3.85
C PHE A 281 -2.96 31.55 -3.35
N TRP A 282 -3.09 32.60 -4.16
CA TRP A 282 -2.49 33.91 -3.93
C TRP A 282 -3.51 34.91 -3.40
N LEU A 283 -4.80 34.73 -3.74
CA LEU A 283 -5.91 35.58 -3.31
C LEU A 283 -6.71 34.90 -2.20
N GLY A 284 -6.73 35.49 -1.01
CA GLY A 284 -7.52 35.05 0.14
C GLY A 284 -8.85 35.79 0.28
N PRO A 285 -9.67 35.39 1.28
CA PRO A 285 -10.88 36.10 1.62
C PRO A 285 -10.60 37.54 2.07
N GLY A 286 -11.47 38.48 1.68
CA GLY A 286 -11.34 39.89 2.04
C GLY A 286 -10.14 40.56 1.37
N SER A 287 -9.29 41.22 2.17
CA SER A 287 -8.08 41.90 1.70
C SER A 287 -6.81 41.03 1.74
N GLN A 288 -6.92 39.74 2.09
CA GLN A 288 -5.76 38.84 2.15
C GLN A 288 -5.22 38.55 0.75
N HIS A 289 -3.95 38.85 0.53
CA HIS A 289 -3.22 38.49 -0.68
C HIS A 289 -1.79 38.15 -0.29
N TRP A 290 -1.13 37.28 -1.04
CA TRP A 290 0.28 36.99 -0.77
C TRP A 290 1.11 38.28 -0.92
N PRO A 291 2.03 38.61 0.02
CA PRO A 291 2.53 37.76 1.10
C PRO A 291 1.69 37.77 2.40
N ASP A 292 0.73 38.66 2.60
CA ASP A 292 -0.06 38.78 3.83
C ASP A 292 -1.28 37.85 3.88
N GLN A 293 -1.02 36.55 3.91
CA GLN A 293 -2.04 35.51 4.04
C GLN A 293 -1.96 34.79 5.40
N LYS A 294 -3.14 34.49 5.95
CA LYS A 294 -3.27 33.62 7.13
C LYS A 294 -3.41 32.15 6.71
N ALA A 295 -3.00 31.26 7.60
CA ALA A 295 -3.22 29.82 7.47
C ALA A 295 -4.23 29.36 8.53
N LYS A 296 -5.16 28.52 8.10
CA LYS A 296 -6.12 27.84 8.99
C LYS A 296 -5.42 26.78 9.83
N LEU A 297 -5.93 26.51 11.03
CA LEU A 297 -5.37 25.51 11.94
C LEU A 297 -5.19 24.14 11.26
N LYS A 298 -6.19 23.69 10.49
CA LYS A 298 -6.12 22.43 9.72
C LYS A 298 -4.92 22.35 8.77
N LEU A 299 -4.56 23.47 8.15
CA LEU A 299 -3.44 23.56 7.23
C LEU A 299 -2.10 23.52 7.98
N LYS A 300 -2.03 24.18 9.15
CA LYS A 300 -0.88 24.10 10.05
C LYS A 300 -0.63 22.66 10.53
N LEU A 301 -1.70 21.97 10.93
CA LEU A 301 -1.64 20.57 11.34
C LEU A 301 -1.25 19.65 10.18
N LEU A 302 -1.77 19.87 8.96
CA LEU A 302 -1.39 19.11 7.77
C LEU A 302 0.12 19.25 7.48
N TYR A 303 0.64 20.47 7.56
CA TYR A 303 2.07 20.76 7.39
C TYR A 303 2.93 20.09 8.45
N GLY A 304 2.51 20.15 9.72
CA GLY A 304 3.17 19.44 10.81
C GLY A 304 3.17 17.93 10.61
N TYR A 305 2.03 17.37 10.19
CA TYR A 305 1.84 15.94 9.93
C TYR A 305 2.75 15.46 8.79
N ALA A 306 2.67 16.07 7.60
CA ALA A 306 3.52 15.72 6.48
C ALA A 306 5.00 15.96 6.80
N GLY A 307 5.35 17.13 7.34
CA GLY A 307 6.73 17.48 7.69
C GLY A 307 7.33 16.51 8.71
N GLY A 308 6.56 16.13 9.73
CA GLY A 308 6.97 15.15 10.73
C GLY A 308 7.23 13.78 10.13
N PHE A 309 6.37 13.31 9.21
CA PHE A 309 6.59 12.04 8.52
C PHE A 309 7.85 12.06 7.66
N TYR A 310 8.07 13.09 6.85
CA TYR A 310 9.24 13.16 5.99
C TYR A 310 10.53 13.33 6.81
N ALA A 311 10.51 14.10 7.89
CA ALA A 311 11.65 14.21 8.81
C ALA A 311 11.98 12.87 9.49
N TYR A 312 10.96 12.17 10.00
CA TYR A 312 11.09 10.81 10.52
C TYR A 312 11.63 9.84 9.44
N SER A 313 11.12 9.95 8.22
CA SER A 313 11.46 9.05 7.11
C SER A 313 12.91 9.20 6.64
N ILE A 314 13.54 10.37 6.80
CA ILE A 314 14.98 10.53 6.55
C ILE A 314 15.78 9.62 7.50
N ILE A 315 15.47 9.66 8.80
CA ILE A 315 16.13 8.80 9.80
C ILE A 315 15.83 7.34 9.50
N ALA A 316 14.57 7.00 9.21
CA ALA A 316 14.18 5.65 8.87
C ALA A 316 14.89 5.14 7.60
N LEU A 317 15.04 5.96 6.57
CA LEU A 317 15.76 5.59 5.34
C LEU A 317 17.24 5.29 5.59
N VAL A 318 17.88 6.03 6.50
CA VAL A 318 19.31 5.81 6.81
C VAL A 318 19.52 4.55 7.63
N PHE A 319 18.65 4.27 8.61
CA PHE A 319 18.92 3.25 9.64
C PHE A 319 17.99 2.03 9.64
N TRP A 320 16.77 2.13 9.09
CA TRP A 320 15.72 1.11 9.28
C TRP A 320 15.20 0.52 7.96
N GLU A 321 15.15 1.30 6.90
CA GLU A 321 14.55 0.90 5.63
C GLU A 321 15.54 0.16 4.74
N THR A 322 15.05 -0.86 4.03
CA THR A 322 15.86 -1.62 3.09
C THR A 322 16.44 -0.72 1.99
N ARG A 323 17.77 -0.70 1.86
CA ARG A 323 18.48 0.11 0.86
C ARG A 323 18.25 -0.45 -0.55
N ARG A 324 17.84 0.41 -1.48
CA ARG A 324 17.57 0.10 -2.90
C ARG A 324 18.49 0.86 -3.84
N LYS A 325 18.55 0.47 -5.12
CA LYS A 325 19.39 1.12 -6.15
C LYS A 325 19.07 2.61 -6.34
N ASP A 326 17.84 3.04 -6.06
CA ASP A 326 17.39 4.43 -6.12
C ASP A 326 17.49 5.17 -4.78
N PHE A 327 18.25 4.66 -3.80
CA PHE A 327 18.40 5.25 -2.47
C PHE A 327 18.81 6.73 -2.52
N GLY A 328 19.82 7.11 -3.31
CA GLY A 328 20.28 8.49 -3.38
C GLY A 328 19.22 9.45 -3.93
N VAL A 329 18.46 9.00 -4.93
CA VAL A 329 17.36 9.76 -5.54
C VAL A 329 16.21 9.92 -4.53
N SER A 330 15.84 8.82 -3.86
CA SER A 330 14.82 8.83 -2.81
C SER A 330 15.21 9.73 -1.62
N MET A 331 16.46 9.65 -1.16
CA MET A 331 16.96 10.52 -0.07
C MET A 331 16.93 11.99 -0.48
N SER A 332 17.38 12.31 -1.69
CA SER A 332 17.34 13.68 -2.23
C SER A 332 15.91 14.23 -2.28
N HIS A 333 14.93 13.40 -2.66
CA HIS A 333 13.52 13.75 -2.62
C HIS A 333 13.02 14.05 -1.21
N HIS A 334 13.36 13.24 -0.22
CA HIS A 334 12.93 13.46 1.16
C HIS A 334 13.51 14.77 1.71
N ILE A 335 14.79 15.04 1.46
CA ILE A 335 15.44 16.30 1.84
C ILE A 335 14.77 17.48 1.14
N ALA A 336 14.57 17.41 -0.18
CA ALA A 336 13.90 18.46 -0.95
C ALA A 336 12.46 18.72 -0.44
N THR A 337 11.74 17.65 -0.06
CA THR A 337 10.37 17.75 0.45
C THR A 337 10.32 18.39 1.84
N VAL A 338 11.23 18.04 2.76
CA VAL A 338 11.33 18.71 4.07
C VAL A 338 11.66 20.20 3.89
N ILE A 339 12.61 20.51 3.01
CA ILE A 339 12.94 21.91 2.68
C ILE A 339 11.72 22.62 2.10
N LEU A 340 11.00 22.02 1.15
CA LEU A 340 9.78 22.58 0.57
C LEU A 340 8.70 22.83 1.62
N ILE A 341 8.46 21.90 2.55
CA ILE A 341 7.45 22.04 3.61
C ILE A 341 7.81 23.21 4.52
N VAL A 342 9.03 23.24 5.06
CA VAL A 342 9.47 24.31 5.98
C VAL A 342 9.49 25.67 5.27
N PHE A 343 10.11 25.72 4.09
CA PHE A 343 10.26 26.95 3.32
C PHE A 343 8.90 27.49 2.85
N SER A 344 8.03 26.65 2.27
CA SER A 344 6.70 27.08 1.83
C SER A 344 5.82 27.55 2.99
N TYR A 345 5.97 26.96 4.18
CA TYR A 345 5.27 27.42 5.37
C TYR A 345 5.70 28.83 5.79
N LEU A 346 7.02 29.06 5.92
CA LEU A 346 7.57 30.35 6.31
C LEU A 346 7.37 31.44 5.25
N ALA A 347 7.42 31.06 3.98
CA ALA A 347 7.14 31.94 2.84
C ALA A 347 5.63 32.16 2.60
N ARG A 348 4.76 31.58 3.44
CA ARG A 348 3.29 31.67 3.36
C ARG A 348 2.71 31.12 2.03
N PHE A 349 3.41 30.17 1.42
CA PHE A 349 2.96 29.35 0.29
C PHE A 349 2.20 28.09 0.75
N ALA A 350 1.54 28.15 1.92
CA ALA A 350 0.92 26.99 2.54
C ALA A 350 -0.25 26.42 1.70
N ARG A 351 -1.00 27.29 1.03
CA ARG A 351 -2.14 26.89 0.17
C ARG A 351 -1.68 26.04 -1.02
N PRO A 352 -0.80 26.52 -1.92
CA PRO A 352 -0.33 25.69 -3.03
C PRO A 352 0.42 24.44 -2.54
N GLY A 353 1.21 24.54 -1.45
CA GLY A 353 1.90 23.38 -0.92
C GLY A 353 0.98 22.30 -0.33
N SER A 354 -0.21 22.65 0.17
CA SER A 354 -1.22 21.65 0.58
C SER A 354 -1.71 20.79 -0.58
N ILE A 355 -1.87 21.39 -1.76
CA ILE A 355 -2.29 20.67 -2.97
C ILE A 355 -1.12 19.84 -3.50
N VAL A 356 0.12 20.35 -3.40
CA VAL A 356 1.32 19.54 -3.67
C VAL A 356 1.31 18.27 -2.82
N LEU A 357 1.10 18.36 -1.50
CA LEU A 357 1.04 17.18 -0.64
C LEU A 357 -0.04 16.17 -1.09
N ALA A 358 -1.27 16.64 -1.38
CA ALA A 358 -2.36 15.77 -1.83
C ALA A 358 -2.05 15.03 -3.14
N VAL A 359 -1.59 15.74 -4.18
CA VAL A 359 -1.36 15.09 -5.49
C VAL A 359 -0.16 14.13 -5.49
N HIS A 360 0.74 14.25 -4.52
CA HIS A 360 1.90 13.36 -4.40
C HIS A 360 1.55 12.08 -3.63
N ASP A 361 0.86 12.16 -2.50
CA ASP A 361 0.64 10.96 -1.68
C ASP A 361 -0.43 10.01 -2.26
N ALA A 362 -1.40 10.54 -3.02
CA ALA A 362 -2.54 9.77 -3.54
C ALA A 362 -2.16 8.54 -4.39
N SER A 363 -1.17 8.63 -5.30
CA SER A 363 -0.83 7.47 -6.15
C SER A 363 -0.14 6.35 -5.38
N ASP A 364 0.57 6.70 -4.31
CA ASP A 364 1.46 5.77 -3.62
C ASP A 364 0.66 4.75 -2.81
N ILE A 365 -0.58 5.10 -2.45
CA ILE A 365 -1.59 4.16 -1.95
C ILE A 365 -1.72 2.98 -2.92
N PHE A 366 -1.94 3.23 -4.22
CA PHE A 366 -2.11 2.14 -5.20
C PHE A 366 -0.85 1.29 -5.38
N LEU A 367 0.33 1.91 -5.28
CA LEU A 367 1.61 1.21 -5.35
C LEU A 367 1.81 0.27 -4.17
N GLU A 368 1.53 0.72 -2.95
CA GLU A 368 1.63 -0.12 -1.76
C GLU A 368 0.55 -1.22 -1.76
N VAL A 369 -0.64 -0.99 -2.34
CA VAL A 369 -1.68 -2.04 -2.47
C VAL A 369 -1.16 -3.15 -3.37
N GLY A 370 -0.54 -2.78 -4.50
CA GLY A 370 0.06 -3.73 -5.43
C GLY A 370 1.15 -4.59 -4.77
N LYS A 371 2.02 -3.97 -3.97
CA LYS A 371 3.08 -4.69 -3.23
C LYS A 371 2.51 -5.66 -2.21
N LEU A 372 1.56 -5.22 -1.37
CA LEU A 372 0.96 -6.07 -0.33
C LEU A 372 0.19 -7.25 -0.93
N THR A 373 -0.50 -7.02 -2.06
CA THR A 373 -1.32 -8.05 -2.71
C THR A 373 -0.49 -9.02 -3.55
N LYS A 374 0.75 -8.68 -3.93
CA LYS A 374 1.66 -9.60 -4.65
C LYS A 374 1.89 -10.89 -3.88
N TYR A 375 1.91 -10.83 -2.55
CA TYR A 375 2.14 -11.98 -1.68
C TYR A 375 0.91 -12.89 -1.52
N SER A 376 -0.28 -12.46 -1.96
CA SER A 376 -1.52 -13.24 -1.85
C SER A 376 -1.57 -14.44 -2.80
N GLY A 377 -0.69 -14.50 -3.81
CA GLY A 377 -0.71 -15.49 -4.89
C GLY A 377 -1.79 -15.23 -5.95
N SER A 378 -2.48 -14.09 -5.90
CA SER A 378 -3.31 -13.59 -7.00
C SER A 378 -2.46 -12.72 -7.93
N GLU A 379 -2.47 -13.03 -9.24
CA GLU A 379 -1.80 -12.19 -10.25
C GLU A 379 -2.68 -10.99 -10.67
N ILE A 380 -3.99 -11.07 -10.47
CA ILE A 380 -4.95 -10.07 -10.96
C ILE A 380 -4.88 -8.78 -10.14
N ILE A 381 -4.90 -8.87 -8.80
CA ILE A 381 -4.97 -7.70 -7.92
C ILE A 381 -3.71 -6.82 -8.03
N PRO A 382 -2.48 -7.39 -8.00
CA PRO A 382 -1.27 -6.61 -8.19
C PRO A 382 -1.23 -5.94 -9.57
N SER A 383 -1.66 -6.63 -10.63
CA SER A 383 -1.69 -6.06 -11.99
C SER A 383 -2.68 -4.90 -12.11
N ILE A 384 -3.90 -5.04 -11.56
CA ILE A 384 -4.87 -3.92 -11.55
C ILE A 384 -4.30 -2.74 -10.75
N SER A 385 -3.75 -3.01 -9.56
CA SER A 385 -3.18 -1.97 -8.70
C SER A 385 -2.02 -1.24 -9.39
N PHE A 386 -1.16 -1.97 -10.11
CA PHE A 386 -0.06 -1.39 -10.88
C PHE A 386 -0.54 -0.52 -12.04
N VAL A 387 -1.58 -0.93 -12.76
CA VAL A 387 -2.18 -0.11 -13.84
C VAL A 387 -2.80 1.17 -13.28
N VAL A 388 -3.57 1.07 -12.20
CA VAL A 388 -4.17 2.25 -11.54
C VAL A 388 -3.09 3.18 -11.01
N PHE A 389 -2.05 2.63 -10.38
CA PHE A 389 -0.87 3.38 -9.96
C PHE A 389 -0.23 4.14 -11.12
N ALA A 390 0.07 3.47 -12.24
CA ALA A 390 0.71 4.10 -13.39
C ALA A 390 -0.14 5.23 -14.00
N ILE A 391 -1.46 5.02 -14.15
CA ILE A 391 -2.38 6.06 -14.64
C ILE A 391 -2.42 7.24 -13.66
N SER A 392 -2.57 6.97 -12.37
CA SER A 392 -2.62 8.02 -11.34
C SER A 392 -1.32 8.81 -11.27
N TRP A 393 -0.15 8.17 -11.46
CA TRP A 393 1.15 8.84 -11.52
C TRP A 393 1.21 9.89 -12.63
N ILE A 394 0.76 9.53 -13.83
CA ILE A 394 0.72 10.46 -14.97
C ILE A 394 -0.22 11.62 -14.67
N VAL A 395 -1.46 11.32 -14.28
CA VAL A 395 -2.49 12.35 -14.07
C VAL A 395 -2.09 13.31 -12.97
N LEU A 396 -1.65 12.82 -11.82
CA LEU A 396 -1.38 13.64 -10.65
C LEU A 396 -0.04 14.38 -10.75
N ARG A 397 1.05 13.69 -11.12
CA ARG A 397 2.41 14.25 -11.06
C ARG A 397 2.94 14.78 -12.38
N LEU A 398 2.47 14.27 -13.52
CA LEU A 398 2.95 14.71 -14.84
C LEU A 398 1.96 15.63 -15.57
N ILE A 399 0.70 15.67 -15.13
CA ILE A 399 -0.32 16.57 -15.69
C ILE A 399 -0.72 17.64 -14.67
N ILE A 400 -1.38 17.28 -13.57
CA ILE A 400 -1.90 18.27 -12.61
C ILE A 400 -0.76 19.06 -11.97
N PHE A 401 0.28 18.41 -11.47
CA PHE A 401 1.39 19.10 -10.81
C PHE A 401 2.08 20.18 -11.68
N PRO A 402 2.56 19.90 -12.91
CA PRO A 402 3.19 20.93 -13.73
C PRO A 402 2.21 21.95 -14.33
N PHE A 403 1.06 21.52 -14.85
CA PHE A 403 0.17 22.40 -15.61
C PHE A 403 -0.78 23.22 -14.74
N TRP A 404 -1.07 22.80 -13.51
CA TRP A 404 -1.86 23.60 -12.56
C TRP A 404 -0.96 24.27 -11.52
N ILE A 405 -0.22 23.48 -10.73
CA ILE A 405 0.48 24.03 -9.55
C ILE A 405 1.71 24.83 -9.97
N ILE A 406 2.63 24.24 -10.73
CA ILE A 406 3.87 24.95 -11.16
C ILE A 406 3.51 26.13 -12.06
N ARG A 407 2.52 25.99 -12.94
CA ARG A 407 2.00 27.11 -13.75
C ARG A 407 1.55 28.27 -12.87
N SER A 408 0.78 28.00 -11.82
CA SER A 408 0.31 29.05 -10.91
C SER A 408 1.47 29.70 -10.14
N THR A 409 2.40 28.90 -9.60
CA THR A 409 3.56 29.41 -8.84
C THR A 409 4.60 30.10 -9.71
N SER A 410 4.61 29.86 -11.03
CA SER A 410 5.54 30.49 -11.96
C SER A 410 4.95 31.71 -12.67
N ILE A 411 3.65 31.70 -12.99
CA ILE A 411 3.03 32.72 -13.85
C ILE A 411 2.02 33.57 -13.07
N GLU A 412 1.05 32.94 -12.40
CA GLU A 412 -0.04 33.68 -11.73
C GLU A 412 0.49 34.54 -10.58
N VAL A 413 1.46 34.02 -9.81
CA VAL A 413 2.09 34.80 -8.74
C VAL A 413 2.79 36.05 -9.26
N LEU A 414 3.36 36.04 -10.48
CA LEU A 414 4.05 37.20 -11.05
C LEU A 414 3.08 38.33 -11.39
N GLY A 415 1.84 38.01 -11.74
CA GLY A 415 0.77 39.00 -11.95
C GLY A 415 0.30 39.67 -10.66
N LEU A 416 0.51 39.00 -9.52
CA LEU A 416 0.04 39.43 -8.19
C LEU A 416 1.17 39.93 -7.27
N LEU A 417 2.43 39.79 -7.71
CA LEU A 417 3.60 40.13 -6.92
C LEU A 417 3.70 41.66 -6.73
N ASP A 418 3.61 42.12 -5.49
CA ASP A 418 3.99 43.51 -5.18
C ASP A 418 5.49 43.69 -5.43
N LYS A 419 5.82 44.51 -6.44
CA LYS A 419 7.20 44.82 -6.83
C LYS A 419 8.00 45.51 -5.71
N ASN A 420 7.32 46.05 -4.69
CA ASN A 420 7.95 46.67 -3.53
C ASN A 420 8.38 45.65 -2.45
N TYR A 421 7.95 44.40 -2.55
CA TYR A 421 8.34 43.35 -1.61
C TYR A 421 9.76 42.85 -1.92
N LYS A 422 10.76 43.43 -1.23
CA LYS A 422 12.21 43.21 -1.47
C LYS A 422 12.62 41.73 -1.55
N ASN A 423 12.02 40.86 -0.73
CA ASN A 423 12.36 39.43 -0.68
C ASN A 423 11.56 38.58 -1.67
N GLY A 424 10.58 39.17 -2.37
CA GLY A 424 9.67 38.45 -3.26
C GLY A 424 10.35 37.65 -4.37
N PRO A 425 11.28 38.25 -5.14
CA PRO A 425 11.98 37.55 -6.21
C PRO A 425 12.77 36.34 -5.70
N LEU A 426 13.47 36.46 -4.56
CA LEU A 426 14.21 35.36 -3.97
C LEU A 426 13.28 34.20 -3.59
N LEU A 427 12.17 34.50 -2.91
CA LEU A 427 11.21 33.48 -2.51
C LEU A 427 10.60 32.77 -3.72
N TYR A 428 10.28 33.53 -4.78
CA TYR A 428 9.79 33.03 -6.05
C TYR A 428 10.76 32.04 -6.71
N TYR A 429 12.03 32.43 -6.90
CA TYR A 429 13.02 31.59 -7.57
C TYR A 429 13.34 30.34 -6.74
N CYS A 430 13.50 30.48 -5.42
CA CYS A 430 13.75 29.34 -4.54
C CYS A 430 12.60 28.33 -4.57
N PHE A 431 11.34 28.79 -4.47
CA PHE A 431 10.18 27.90 -4.47
C PHE A 431 10.05 27.14 -5.79
N ASN A 432 10.07 27.85 -6.91
CA ASN A 432 9.89 27.25 -8.23
C ASN A 432 11.04 26.31 -8.58
N THR A 433 12.29 26.63 -8.18
CA THR A 433 13.43 25.72 -8.40
C THR A 433 13.23 24.39 -7.66
N LEU A 434 12.74 24.42 -6.42
CA LEU A 434 12.44 23.21 -5.66
C LEU A 434 11.26 22.41 -6.23
N LEU A 435 10.22 23.07 -6.75
CA LEU A 435 9.11 22.39 -7.41
C LEU A 435 9.54 21.75 -8.75
N ILE A 436 10.39 22.44 -9.52
CA ILE A 436 10.94 21.92 -10.77
C ILE A 436 11.88 20.75 -10.49
N SER A 437 12.72 20.81 -9.46
CA SER A 437 13.57 19.68 -9.08
C SER A 437 12.73 18.46 -8.69
N LEU A 438 11.61 18.69 -7.98
CA LEU A 438 10.64 17.64 -7.65
C LEU A 438 10.01 17.02 -8.92
N LEU A 439 9.66 17.84 -9.92
CA LEU A 439 9.15 17.37 -11.22
C LEU A 439 10.18 16.51 -11.96
N VAL A 440 11.47 16.89 -11.95
CA VAL A 440 12.55 16.11 -12.57
C VAL A 440 12.65 14.73 -11.95
N LEU A 441 12.53 14.62 -10.62
CA LEU A 441 12.51 13.35 -9.91
C LEU A 441 11.29 12.49 -10.33
N HIS A 442 10.11 13.11 -10.51
CA HIS A 442 8.93 12.39 -10.99
C HIS A 442 9.03 11.89 -12.41
N ILE A 443 9.71 12.63 -13.29
CA ILE A 443 10.04 12.17 -14.64
C ILE A 443 11.00 10.99 -14.57
N TYR A 444 12.00 11.04 -13.69
CA TYR A 444 12.92 9.90 -13.46
C TYR A 444 12.16 8.63 -13.05
N TRP A 445 11.29 8.71 -12.04
CA TRP A 445 10.50 7.54 -11.62
C TRP A 445 9.50 7.09 -12.67
N TRP A 446 8.92 8.02 -13.44
CA TRP A 446 8.09 7.67 -14.59
C TRP A 446 8.84 6.81 -15.60
N ILE A 447 10.10 7.11 -15.90
CA ILE A 447 10.95 6.29 -16.78
C ILE A 447 11.11 4.87 -16.20
N LEU A 448 11.25 4.72 -14.88
CA LEU A 448 11.31 3.40 -14.24
C LEU A 448 9.99 2.63 -14.37
N ILE A 449 8.87 3.30 -14.13
CA ILE A 449 7.51 2.73 -14.25
C ILE A 449 7.26 2.29 -15.70
N TRP A 450 7.60 3.14 -16.66
CA TRP A 450 7.49 2.84 -18.08
C TRP A 450 8.32 1.61 -18.47
N ARG A 451 9.58 1.55 -18.01
CA ARG A 451 10.44 0.38 -18.24
C ARG A 451 9.85 -0.90 -17.66
N MET A 452 9.20 -0.81 -16.51
CA MET A 452 8.49 -1.93 -15.89
C MET A 452 7.28 -2.37 -16.74
N ILE A 453 6.48 -1.44 -17.23
CA ILE A 453 5.35 -1.72 -18.15
C ILE A 453 5.85 -2.45 -19.40
N VAL A 454 6.91 -1.94 -20.04
CA VAL A 454 7.50 -2.57 -21.24
C VAL A 454 7.97 -4.00 -20.95
N ARG A 455 8.60 -4.24 -19.78
CA ARG A 455 9.02 -5.58 -19.36
C ARG A 455 7.83 -6.52 -19.16
N GLN A 456 6.76 -6.07 -18.49
CA GLN A 456 5.55 -6.87 -18.26
C GLN A 456 4.83 -7.22 -19.57
N VAL A 457 4.76 -6.27 -20.53
CA VAL A 457 4.19 -6.52 -21.86
C VAL A 457 5.02 -7.55 -22.63
N LYS A 458 6.35 -7.43 -22.62
CA LYS A 458 7.26 -8.41 -23.25
C LYS A 458 7.16 -9.79 -22.61
N ALA A 459 6.96 -9.87 -21.30
CA ALA A 459 6.80 -11.10 -20.53
C ALA A 459 5.39 -11.73 -20.63
N ARG A 460 4.54 -11.29 -21.57
CA ARG A 460 3.15 -11.74 -21.77
C ARG A 460 2.27 -11.60 -20.51
N GLY A 461 2.46 -10.54 -19.74
CA GLY A 461 1.60 -10.20 -18.60
C GLY A 461 1.98 -10.85 -17.28
N LYS A 462 3.10 -11.58 -17.21
CA LYS A 462 3.66 -11.98 -15.90
C LYS A 462 4.15 -10.73 -15.16
N VAL A 463 3.75 -10.62 -13.88
CA VAL A 463 4.19 -9.53 -13.01
C VAL A 463 5.67 -9.72 -12.72
N ALA A 464 6.51 -8.99 -13.47
CA ALA A 464 7.96 -8.96 -13.23
C ALA A 464 8.29 -8.36 -11.85
N ASP A 465 9.51 -8.61 -11.34
CA ASP A 465 10.01 -7.99 -10.12
C ASP A 465 10.34 -6.51 -10.30
N ASP A 466 10.20 -5.74 -9.21
CA ASP A 466 10.43 -4.29 -9.22
C ASP A 466 11.88 -4.01 -9.61
N VAL A 467 12.10 -3.23 -10.67
CA VAL A 467 13.43 -2.92 -11.21
C VAL A 467 14.34 -2.22 -10.18
N ARG A 468 13.75 -1.72 -9.08
CA ARG A 468 14.46 -1.08 -7.96
C ARG A 468 14.85 -2.07 -6.85
N SER A 469 14.29 -3.27 -6.82
CA SER A 469 14.51 -4.27 -5.75
C SER A 469 15.62 -5.28 -6.02
N ASP A 470 16.25 -5.25 -7.20
CA ASP A 470 17.45 -6.06 -7.49
C ASP A 470 18.62 -5.53 -6.66
N SER A 471 18.77 -6.03 -5.44
CA SER A 471 19.88 -5.67 -4.58
C SER A 471 20.63 -6.85 -3.97
N GLU A 472 20.30 -8.11 -4.24
CA GLU A 472 21.01 -9.25 -3.60
C GLU A 472 21.17 -10.55 -4.42
N GLU A 473 20.63 -10.69 -5.63
CA GLU A 473 20.77 -11.96 -6.40
C GLU A 473 21.83 -11.92 -7.53
N ASP A 474 22.26 -10.74 -7.96
CA ASP A 474 23.18 -10.61 -9.11
C ASP A 474 24.68 -10.71 -8.73
N GLU A 475 25.05 -10.75 -7.45
CA GLU A 475 26.47 -10.84 -7.03
C GLU A 475 26.95 -12.28 -6.72
N GLU A 476 26.06 -13.28 -6.68
CA GLU A 476 26.43 -14.69 -6.50
C GLU A 476 26.57 -15.48 -7.81
N HIS A 477 26.09 -14.94 -8.95
CA HIS A 477 26.14 -15.65 -10.23
C HIS A 477 27.27 -15.23 -11.18
N GLU A 478 28.13 -14.27 -10.81
CA GLU A 478 29.25 -13.81 -11.64
C GLU A 478 30.64 -14.25 -11.12
N LYS A 479 30.71 -15.21 -10.17
CA LYS A 479 31.99 -15.73 -9.65
C LYS A 479 32.31 -17.19 -9.98
N ASP A 480 31.44 -17.89 -10.70
CA ASP A 480 31.64 -19.29 -11.10
C ASP A 480 31.51 -19.47 -12.63
N ASP A 481 32.28 -18.70 -13.41
CA ASP A 481 32.61 -19.02 -14.82
C ASP A 481 34.10 -18.74 -15.11
#